data_AF-A0A914V6S3-F1
#
_entry.id   AF-A0A914V6S3-F1
#
_cell.length_a   1.000
_cell.length_b   1.000
_cell.length_c   1.000
_cell.angle_alpha   90.00
_cell.angle_beta   90.00
_cell.angle_gamma   90.00
#
_symmetry.space_group_name_H-M   'P 1'
#
loop_
_entity.id
_entity.type
_entity.pdbx_description
1 polymer ?
#
loop_
_entity_poly.entity_id
_entity_poly.type
_entity_poly.pdbx_seq_one_letter_code
_entity_poly.pdbx_strand_id
1 'polypeptide(L)'
;MWSLESAQERMALCGQAVEVKLTTGSSVFGVVYTVDPVSNSIVLIQFVPGSGPKTVQVIPGLSIVSVTNLPAGGAPCCPEPSEQLSSWLEKLFKSEARGPQSEDQRKQTRKRLVDWLHRNRVPLTEHADGSLQIFDVVKIVAPFSVDDCQCANELVLGRVRSLIEAMPSDSGD
;
A
#
# COMPACT_ATOMS: atom_id res chain seq x y z
N MET A 1 6.61 13.21 26.59
CA MET A 1 6.78 12.01 25.74
C MET A 1 5.80 10.98 26.26
N TRP A 2 4.92 10.42 25.42
CA TRP A 2 3.87 9.50 25.89
C TRP A 2 4.52 8.29 26.58
N SER A 3 4.05 8.03 27.81
CA SER A 3 4.80 7.37 28.89
C SER A 3 4.69 5.84 28.86
N LEU A 4 5.43 5.19 27.95
CA LEU A 4 5.81 3.79 28.10
C LEU A 4 7.33 3.74 28.25
N GLU A 5 7.80 3.29 29.40
CA GLU A 5 9.19 3.46 29.83
C GLU A 5 10.14 2.58 29.00
N SER A 6 9.65 1.44 28.49
CA SER A 6 10.43 0.52 27.68
C SER A 6 9.95 0.41 26.23
N ALA A 7 10.90 0.18 25.31
CA ALA A 7 10.56 -0.15 23.92
C ALA A 7 9.69 -1.42 23.83
N GLN A 8 9.86 -2.36 24.76
CA GLN A 8 9.12 -3.61 24.78
C GLN A 8 7.63 -3.41 25.10
N GLU A 9 7.30 -2.52 26.02
CA GLU A 9 5.91 -2.12 26.29
C GLU A 9 5.27 -1.44 25.07
N ARG A 10 6.02 -0.59 24.37
CA ARG A 10 5.54 0.05 23.14
C ARG A 10 5.28 -0.98 22.04
N MET A 11 6.16 -1.96 21.89
CA MET A 11 5.98 -3.04 20.91
C MET A 11 4.79 -3.94 21.25
N ALA A 12 4.43 -4.10 22.53
CA ALA A 12 3.26 -4.86 22.94
C ALA A 12 1.92 -4.25 22.48
N LEU A 13 1.92 -2.98 22.03
CA LEU A 13 0.75 -2.35 21.42
C LEU A 13 0.48 -2.87 20.00
N CYS A 14 1.46 -3.47 19.32
CA CYS A 14 1.28 -3.94 17.94
C CYS A 14 0.15 -4.99 17.87
N GLY A 15 -0.76 -4.81 16.90
CA GLY A 15 -1.97 -5.61 16.75
C GLY A 15 -3.13 -5.19 17.66
N GLN A 16 -2.93 -4.25 18.60
CA GLN A 16 -3.99 -3.78 19.50
C GLN A 16 -4.76 -2.59 18.90
N ALA A 17 -6.05 -2.54 19.17
CA ALA A 17 -6.88 -1.36 18.90
C ALA A 17 -6.61 -0.28 19.95
N VAL A 18 -6.35 0.95 19.52
CA VAL A 18 -5.99 2.06 20.42
C VAL A 18 -6.71 3.36 20.09
N GLU A 19 -6.91 4.19 21.10
CA GLU A 19 -7.11 5.62 20.98
C GLU A 19 -5.76 6.34 21.17
N VAL A 20 -5.39 7.19 20.22
CA VAL A 20 -4.22 8.06 20.30
C VAL A 20 -4.69 9.49 20.46
N LYS A 21 -4.43 10.10 21.62
CA LYS A 21 -4.71 11.51 21.88
C LYS A 21 -3.55 12.37 21.39
N LEU A 22 -3.87 13.39 20.59
CA LEU A 22 -2.88 14.27 19.99
C LEU A 22 -2.69 15.56 20.78
N THR A 23 -1.54 16.23 20.58
CA THR A 23 -1.23 17.53 21.18
C THR A 23 -2.18 18.65 20.72
N THR A 24 -2.87 18.45 19.60
CA THR A 24 -3.93 19.32 19.09
C THR A 24 -5.26 19.19 19.85
N GLY A 25 -5.39 18.21 20.76
CA GLY A 25 -6.62 17.90 21.50
C GLY A 25 -7.56 16.93 20.78
N SER A 26 -7.29 16.57 19.52
CA SER A 26 -8.06 15.56 18.78
C SER A 26 -7.57 14.14 19.09
N SER A 27 -8.46 13.15 18.95
CA SER A 27 -8.11 11.72 19.05
C SER A 27 -8.16 11.04 17.69
N VAL A 28 -7.28 10.05 17.50
CA VAL A 28 -7.27 9.16 16.34
C VAL A 28 -7.40 7.72 16.81
N PHE A 29 -8.21 6.93 16.10
CA PHE A 29 -8.50 5.53 16.43
C PHE A 29 -7.91 4.63 15.34
N GLY A 30 -7.43 3.46 15.73
CA GLY A 30 -6.97 2.45 14.77
C GLY A 30 -6.27 1.27 15.45
N VAL A 31 -5.87 0.29 14.65
CA VAL A 31 -5.01 -0.81 15.09
C VAL A 31 -3.56 -0.40 14.91
N VAL A 32 -2.74 -0.58 15.94
CA VAL A 32 -1.30 -0.30 15.85
C VAL A 32 -0.63 -1.37 14.98
N TYR A 33 -0.01 -0.94 13.89
CA TYR A 33 0.80 -1.81 13.05
C TYR A 33 2.21 -1.97 13.62
N THR A 34 2.85 -0.82 13.90
CA THR A 34 4.20 -0.77 14.44
C THR A 34 4.44 0.55 15.16
N VAL A 35 5.49 0.57 15.98
CA VAL A 35 6.00 1.76 16.66
C VAL A 35 7.46 1.90 16.31
N ASP A 36 7.86 3.06 15.79
CA ASP A 36 9.28 3.35 15.59
C ASP A 36 9.96 3.57 16.95
N PRO A 37 10.92 2.73 17.37
CA PRO A 37 11.55 2.85 18.67
C PRO A 37 12.39 4.13 18.83
N VAL A 38 12.77 4.79 17.72
CA VAL A 38 13.59 6.00 17.74
C VAL A 38 12.72 7.24 17.86
N SER A 39 11.82 7.47 16.90
CA SER A 39 10.95 8.67 16.92
C SER A 39 9.71 8.54 17.80
N ASN A 40 9.41 7.32 18.28
CA ASN A 40 8.16 6.97 18.95
C ASN A 40 6.91 7.28 18.09
N SER A 41 7.06 7.28 16.77
CA SER A 41 5.95 7.42 15.84
C SER A 41 5.14 6.13 15.80
N ILE A 42 3.82 6.26 15.69
CA ILE A 42 2.89 5.12 15.62
C ILE A 42 2.30 5.04 14.22
N VAL A 43 2.34 3.85 13.63
CA VAL A 43 1.63 3.56 12.39
C VAL A 43 0.30 2.91 12.76
N LEU A 44 -0.81 3.60 12.49
CA LEU A 44 -2.16 3.10 12.69
C LEU A 44 -2.79 2.65 11.38
N ILE A 45 -3.58 1.59 11.45
CA ILE A 45 -4.44 1.14 10.35
C ILE A 45 -5.89 1.25 10.78
N GLN A 46 -6.69 1.91 9.95
CA GLN A 46 -8.14 2.00 10.10
C GLN A 46 -8.82 1.06 9.13
N PHE A 47 -9.82 0.34 9.60
CA PHE A 47 -10.57 -0.62 8.80
C PHE A 47 -11.98 -0.12 8.51
N VAL A 48 -12.56 -0.62 7.42
CA VAL A 48 -14.00 -0.52 7.13
C VAL A 48 -14.63 -1.89 7.41
N PRO A 49 -15.71 -1.94 8.21
CA PRO A 49 -16.44 -3.17 8.45
C PRO A 49 -16.81 -3.89 7.15
N GLY A 50 -16.47 -5.18 7.06
CA GLY A 50 -16.78 -6.03 5.90
C GLY A 50 -15.94 -5.78 4.64
N SER A 51 -15.04 -4.79 4.62
CA SER A 51 -14.22 -4.48 3.44
C SER A 51 -12.71 -4.66 3.68
N GLY A 52 -12.20 -4.41 4.89
CA GLY A 52 -10.77 -4.52 5.19
C GLY A 52 -10.10 -3.16 5.49
N PRO A 53 -8.76 -3.05 5.38
CA PRO A 53 -8.03 -1.83 5.72
C PRO A 53 -8.36 -0.72 4.72
N LYS A 54 -8.62 0.49 5.24
CA LYS A 54 -8.99 1.68 4.48
C LYS A 54 -7.86 2.70 4.41
N THR A 55 -7.23 2.96 5.56
CA THR A 55 -6.28 4.07 5.71
C THR A 55 -5.11 3.63 6.58
N VAL A 56 -3.90 3.95 6.15
CA VAL A 56 -2.69 3.89 6.98
C VAL A 56 -2.32 5.31 7.38
N GLN A 57 -2.17 5.57 8.68
CA GLN A 57 -1.78 6.87 9.21
C GLN A 57 -0.51 6.75 10.03
N VAL A 58 0.47 7.59 9.74
CA VAL A 58 1.69 7.72 10.55
C VAL A 58 1.52 8.93 11.45
N ILE A 59 1.48 8.69 12.76
CA ILE A 59 1.38 9.75 13.77
C ILE A 59 2.79 9.99 14.33
N PRO A 60 3.37 11.19 14.14
CA PRO A 60 4.67 11.53 14.70
C PRO A 60 4.65 11.43 16.23
N GLY A 61 5.69 10.85 16.84
CA GLY A 61 5.74 10.65 18.29
C GLY A 61 5.63 11.95 19.11
N LEU A 62 6.13 13.07 18.59
CA LEU A 62 6.02 14.40 19.21
C LEU A 62 4.59 14.95 19.23
N SER A 63 3.71 14.42 18.38
CA SER A 63 2.30 14.82 18.30
C SER A 63 1.42 14.00 19.24
N ILE A 64 1.96 13.01 19.95
CA ILE A 64 1.20 12.08 20.79
C ILE A 64 1.28 12.48 22.27
N VAL A 65 0.11 12.65 22.88
CA VAL A 65 -0.07 12.89 24.32
C VAL A 65 -0.18 11.56 25.07
N SER A 66 -1.06 10.67 24.62
CA SER A 66 -1.28 9.37 25.24
C SER A 66 -1.81 8.34 24.25
N VAL A 67 -1.59 7.07 24.57
CA VAL A 67 -2.12 5.91 23.84
C VAL A 67 -2.89 5.06 24.83
N THR A 68 -4.11 4.66 24.47
CA THR A 68 -4.97 3.86 25.36
C THR A 68 -5.55 2.69 24.58
N ASN A 69 -5.40 1.47 25.11
CA ASN A 69 -6.00 0.28 24.51
C ASN A 69 -7.52 0.37 24.59
N LEU A 70 -8.17 0.04 23.48
CA LEU A 70 -9.61 -0.05 23.39
C LEU A 70 -10.04 -1.51 23.63
N PRO A 71 -11.22 -1.71 24.25
CA PRO A 71 -11.83 -3.03 24.28
C PRO A 71 -12.15 -3.50 22.85
N ALA A 72 -12.33 -4.80 22.68
CA ALA A 72 -12.76 -5.39 21.42
C ALA A 72 -14.09 -4.74 20.97
N GLY A 73 -14.14 -4.26 19.72
CA GLY A 73 -15.30 -3.50 19.20
C GLY A 73 -15.44 -2.06 19.73
N GLY A 74 -14.45 -1.53 20.45
CA GLY A 74 -14.50 -0.19 21.06
C GLY A 74 -14.54 0.98 20.06
N ALA A 75 -14.28 0.75 18.77
CA ALA A 75 -14.47 1.74 17.71
C ALA A 75 -14.85 1.05 16.39
N PRO A 76 -15.70 1.68 15.54
CA PRO A 76 -16.17 1.08 14.30
C PRO A 76 -15.05 0.85 13.26
N CYS A 77 -13.92 1.54 13.39
CA CYS A 77 -12.76 1.39 12.52
C CYS A 77 -11.71 0.39 13.06
N CYS A 78 -11.99 -0.23 14.21
CA CYS A 78 -11.10 -1.16 14.89
C CYS A 78 -11.78 -2.54 14.96
N PRO A 79 -11.42 -3.47 14.05
CA PRO A 79 -11.95 -4.82 14.11
C PRO A 79 -11.42 -5.53 15.35
N GLU A 80 -12.11 -6.59 15.79
CA GLU A 80 -11.61 -7.42 16.87
C GLU A 80 -10.31 -8.15 16.45
N PRO A 81 -9.40 -8.40 17.41
CA PRO A 81 -8.24 -9.24 17.17
C PRO A 81 -8.68 -10.60 16.63
N SER A 82 -8.29 -10.90 15.38
CA SER A 82 -8.68 -12.13 14.68
C SER A 82 -7.56 -12.60 13.75
N GLU A 83 -7.55 -13.88 13.38
CA GLU A 83 -6.60 -14.41 12.39
C GLU A 83 -6.68 -13.67 11.05
N GLN A 84 -7.88 -13.19 10.68
CA GLN A 84 -8.10 -12.38 9.50
C GLN A 84 -7.36 -11.04 9.59
N LEU A 85 -7.43 -10.36 10.74
CA LEU A 85 -6.68 -9.13 10.98
C LEU A 85 -5.17 -9.37 10.85
N SER A 86 -4.64 -10.40 11.52
CA SER A 86 -3.23 -10.75 11.41
C SER A 86 -2.81 -11.04 9.97
N SER A 87 -3.61 -11.79 9.21
CA SER A 87 -3.37 -12.06 7.79
C SER A 87 -3.32 -10.77 6.96
N TRP A 88 -4.23 -9.82 7.23
CA TRP A 88 -4.21 -8.51 6.58
C TRP A 88 -2.96 -7.71 6.91
N LEU A 89 -2.57 -7.65 8.18
CA LEU A 89 -1.37 -6.93 8.62
C LEU A 89 -0.10 -7.50 7.96
N GLU A 90 -0.02 -8.81 7.81
CA GLU A 90 1.09 -9.45 7.09
C GLU A 90 1.09 -9.11 5.59
N LYS A 91 -0.08 -9.07 4.95
CA LYS A 91 -0.21 -8.77 3.51
C LYS A 91 0.13 -7.34 3.15
N LEU A 92 0.03 -6.38 4.08
CA LEU A 92 0.33 -4.97 3.79
C LEU A 92 1.78 -4.73 3.32
N PHE A 93 2.72 -5.56 3.76
CA PHE A 93 4.14 -5.41 3.43
C PHE A 93 4.77 -6.66 2.81
N LYS A 94 4.05 -7.78 2.81
CA LYS A 94 4.30 -8.80 1.79
C LYS A 94 3.82 -8.20 0.47
N SER A 95 4.73 -7.53 -0.26
CA SER A 95 4.66 -7.58 -1.72
C SER A 95 4.36 -9.03 -2.00
N GLU A 96 3.25 -9.34 -2.70
CA GLU A 96 3.18 -10.63 -3.34
C GLU A 96 4.53 -10.74 -4.03
N ALA A 97 5.36 -11.67 -3.55
CA ALA A 97 6.62 -11.95 -4.20
C ALA A 97 6.14 -12.52 -5.51
N ARG A 98 5.90 -11.63 -6.49
CA ARG A 98 5.57 -11.96 -7.86
C ARG A 98 6.69 -12.92 -8.20
N GLY A 99 6.34 -14.21 -8.25
CA GLY A 99 7.32 -15.28 -8.22
C GLY A 99 8.38 -15.00 -9.26
N PRO A 100 9.64 -15.43 -9.06
CA PRO A 100 10.75 -15.06 -9.95
C PRO A 100 10.34 -15.28 -11.41
N GLN A 101 9.97 -14.19 -12.08
CA GLN A 101 9.51 -14.23 -13.46
C GLN A 101 10.77 -14.43 -14.29
N SER A 102 10.80 -15.49 -15.10
CA SER A 102 11.96 -15.75 -15.95
C SER A 102 12.22 -14.55 -16.86
N GLU A 103 13.47 -14.35 -17.27
CA GLU A 103 13.82 -13.26 -18.17
C GLU A 103 13.00 -13.30 -19.47
N ASP A 104 12.70 -14.51 -19.95
CA ASP A 104 11.85 -14.74 -21.13
C ASP A 104 10.41 -14.29 -20.90
N GLN A 105 9.82 -14.62 -19.74
CA GLN A 105 8.49 -14.15 -19.38
C GLN A 105 8.47 -12.62 -19.30
N ARG A 106 9.52 -11.97 -18.77
CA ARG A 106 9.58 -10.49 -18.71
C ARG A 106 9.66 -9.87 -20.11
N LYS A 107 10.46 -10.46 -21.00
CA LYS A 107 10.55 -10.04 -22.41
C LYS A 107 9.23 -10.22 -23.14
N GLN A 108 8.53 -11.33 -22.90
CA GLN A 108 7.23 -11.60 -23.52
C GLN A 108 6.15 -10.65 -23.02
N THR A 109 6.06 -10.39 -21.71
CA THR A 109 5.13 -9.41 -21.14
C THR A 109 5.41 -8.01 -21.68
N ARG A 110 6.69 -7.60 -21.73
CA ARG A 110 7.09 -6.31 -22.30
C ARG A 110 6.66 -6.19 -23.76
N LYS A 111 6.93 -7.21 -24.58
CA LYS A 111 6.57 -7.21 -26.01
C LYS A 111 5.05 -7.09 -26.20
N ARG A 112 4.26 -7.86 -25.44
CA ARG A 112 2.79 -7.79 -25.48
C ARG A 112 2.29 -6.40 -25.11
N LEU A 113 2.88 -5.77 -24.09
CA LEU A 113 2.53 -4.42 -23.68
C LEU A 113 2.82 -3.39 -24.77
N VAL A 114 4.00 -3.43 -25.37
CA VAL A 114 4.36 -2.53 -26.48
C VAL A 114 3.43 -2.73 -27.68
N ASP A 115 3.16 -3.98 -28.07
CA ASP A 115 2.27 -4.31 -29.17
C ASP A 115 0.84 -3.78 -28.92
N TRP A 116 0.34 -3.91 -27.69
CA TRP A 116 -0.98 -3.41 -27.30
C TRP A 116 -1.06 -1.88 -27.32
N LEU A 117 -0.04 -1.19 -26.81
CA LEU A 117 0.02 0.27 -26.81
C LEU A 117 0.11 0.82 -28.24
N HIS A 118 0.88 0.17 -29.12
CA HIS A 118 0.94 0.51 -30.54
C HIS A 118 -0.40 0.32 -31.24
N ARG A 119 -1.12 -0.78 -30.98
CA ARG A 119 -2.48 -1.01 -31.53
C ARG A 119 -3.46 0.09 -31.10
N ASN A 120 -3.33 0.57 -29.87
CA ASN A 120 -4.14 1.66 -29.34
C ASN A 120 -3.62 3.07 -29.71
N ARG A 121 -2.62 3.16 -30.60
CA ARG A 121 -2.00 4.41 -31.09
C ARG A 121 -1.47 5.31 -29.97
N VAL A 122 -0.97 4.69 -28.91
CA VAL A 122 -0.36 5.39 -27.77
C VAL A 122 1.11 5.69 -28.11
N PRO A 123 1.56 6.95 -28.04
CA PRO A 123 2.97 7.31 -28.19
C PRO A 123 3.80 6.70 -27.07
N LEU A 124 4.85 5.99 -27.45
CA LEU A 124 5.73 5.28 -26.54
C LEU A 124 7.20 5.55 -26.89
N THR A 125 8.00 5.81 -25.86
CA THR A 125 9.44 6.00 -25.93
C THR A 125 10.12 4.92 -25.11
N GLU A 126 11.04 4.17 -25.71
CA GLU A 126 11.87 3.21 -25.00
C GLU A 126 13.15 3.87 -24.50
N HIS A 127 13.46 3.69 -23.22
CA HIS A 127 14.68 4.22 -22.62
C HIS A 127 15.77 3.16 -22.55
N ALA A 128 17.03 3.61 -22.52
CA ALA A 128 18.20 2.74 -22.38
C ALA A 128 18.24 1.98 -21.04
N ASP A 129 17.53 2.48 -20.01
CA ASP A 129 17.35 1.81 -18.72
C ASP A 129 16.34 0.64 -18.76
N GLY A 130 15.73 0.37 -19.93
CA GLY A 130 14.73 -0.67 -20.14
C GLY A 130 13.31 -0.27 -19.71
N SER A 131 13.08 0.97 -19.28
CA SER A 131 11.75 1.50 -18.98
C SER A 131 11.01 1.96 -20.25
N LEU A 132 9.68 1.95 -20.16
CA LEU A 132 8.80 2.46 -21.22
C LEU A 132 8.18 3.78 -20.75
N GLN A 133 8.21 4.82 -21.57
CA GLN A 133 7.58 6.09 -21.28
C GLN A 133 6.43 6.35 -22.26
N ILE A 134 5.24 6.63 -21.73
CA ILE A 134 4.02 6.93 -22.47
C ILE A 134 3.70 8.41 -22.34
N PHE A 135 3.45 9.08 -23.47
CA PHE A 135 3.13 10.53 -23.54
C PHE A 135 4.12 11.44 -22.79
N ASP A 136 5.37 10.99 -22.61
CA ASP A 136 6.37 11.65 -21.77
C ASP A 136 5.98 11.87 -20.30
N VAL A 137 4.89 11.26 -19.82
CA VAL A 137 4.34 11.50 -18.47
C VAL A 137 4.17 10.23 -17.63
N VAL A 138 3.94 9.07 -18.25
CA VAL A 138 3.82 7.79 -17.52
C VAL A 138 5.04 6.94 -17.77
N LYS A 139 5.75 6.57 -16.70
CA LYS A 139 6.89 5.64 -16.74
C LYS A 139 6.42 4.26 -16.29
N ILE A 140 6.71 3.22 -17.09
CA ILE A 140 6.45 1.83 -16.75
C ILE A 140 7.79 1.12 -16.62
N VAL A 141 8.01 0.48 -15.48
CA VAL A 141 9.24 -0.26 -15.17
C VAL A 141 8.91 -1.74 -15.03
N ALA A 142 9.90 -2.61 -15.25
CA ALA A 142 9.73 -4.04 -15.05
C ALA A 142 9.21 -4.33 -13.63
N PRO A 143 8.25 -5.28 -13.45
CA PRO A 143 7.84 -6.34 -14.37
C PRO A 143 6.77 -5.98 -15.43
N PHE A 144 6.47 -4.70 -15.65
CA PHE A 144 5.52 -4.23 -16.68
C PHE A 144 4.06 -4.63 -16.43
N SER A 145 3.64 -4.67 -15.16
CA SER A 145 2.23 -4.80 -14.74
C SER A 145 1.50 -3.45 -14.79
N VAL A 146 0.17 -3.50 -14.67
CA VAL A 146 -0.72 -2.35 -14.44
C VAL A 146 -0.27 -1.54 -13.22
N ASP A 147 0.16 -2.22 -12.15
CA ASP A 147 0.61 -1.60 -10.90
C ASP A 147 1.99 -0.93 -11.01
N ASP A 148 2.79 -1.30 -12.01
CA ASP A 148 4.15 -0.78 -12.19
C ASP A 148 4.19 0.52 -13.01
N CYS A 149 3.02 1.12 -13.26
CA CYS A 149 2.87 2.43 -13.89
C CYS A 149 3.06 3.54 -12.86
N GLN A 150 3.93 4.50 -13.18
CA GLN A 150 4.26 5.67 -12.36
C GLN A 150 3.95 6.96 -13.12
N CYS A 151 3.13 7.83 -12.54
CA CYS A 151 2.82 9.14 -13.10
C CYS A 151 2.44 10.10 -11.98
N ALA A 152 2.80 11.38 -12.12
CA ALA A 152 2.39 12.43 -11.18
C ALA A 152 0.90 12.80 -11.31
N ASN A 153 0.26 12.49 -12.44
CA ASN A 153 -1.14 12.80 -12.70
C ASN A 153 -2.00 11.54 -12.57
N GLU A 154 -2.75 11.45 -11.47
CA GLU A 154 -3.63 10.31 -11.15
C GLU A 154 -4.72 10.04 -12.19
N LEU A 155 -5.23 11.09 -12.87
CA LEU A 155 -6.22 10.90 -13.94
C LEU A 155 -5.59 10.24 -15.16
N VAL A 156 -4.37 10.63 -15.53
CA VAL A 156 -3.63 10.01 -16.63
C VAL A 156 -3.22 8.60 -16.25
N LEU A 157 -2.75 8.39 -15.02
CA LEU A 157 -2.40 7.09 -14.49
C LEU A 157 -3.59 6.12 -14.56
N GLY A 158 -4.76 6.55 -14.09
CA GLY A 158 -6.00 5.76 -14.16
C GLY A 158 -6.37 5.36 -15.58
N ARG A 159 -6.30 6.29 -16.54
CA ARG A 159 -6.59 5.99 -17.95
C ARG A 159 -5.60 4.99 -18.55
N VAL A 160 -4.30 5.13 -18.27
CA VAL A 160 -3.28 4.20 -18.76
C VAL A 160 -3.47 2.82 -18.11
N ARG A 161 -3.77 2.76 -16.82
CA ARG A 161 -4.07 1.49 -16.13
C ARG A 161 -5.28 0.79 -16.75
N SER A 162 -6.39 1.49 -16.94
CA SER A 162 -7.58 0.92 -17.60
C SER A 162 -7.30 0.46 -19.03
N LEU A 163 -6.41 1.15 -19.76
CA LEU A 163 -6.00 0.71 -21.08
C LEU A 163 -5.22 -0.60 -21.02
N ILE A 164 -4.30 -0.76 -20.07
CA ILE A 164 -3.51 -1.98 -19.91
C ILE A 164 -4.39 -3.14 -19.42
N GLU A 165 -5.34 -2.89 -18.51
CA GLU A 165 -6.31 -3.89 -18.03
C GLU A 165 -7.22 -4.42 -19.16
N ALA A 166 -7.53 -3.59 -20.16
CA ALA A 166 -8.31 -3.99 -21.33
C ALA A 166 -7.53 -4.88 -22.33
N MET A 167 -6.25 -5.17 -22.07
CA MET A 167 -5.45 -6.07 -22.91
C MET A 167 -6.00 -7.49 -22.82
N PRO A 168 -6.28 -8.16 -23.95
CA PRO A 168 -6.75 -9.54 -23.93
C PRO A 168 -5.69 -10.47 -23.30
N SER A 169 -6.10 -11.23 -22.28
CA SER A 169 -5.36 -12.36 -21.76
C SER A 169 -5.39 -13.49 -22.79
N ASP A 170 -4.23 -14.09 -23.07
CA ASP A 170 -4.04 -15.15 -24.08
C ASP A 170 -4.61 -16.51 -23.61
N SER A 171 -5.78 -16.48 -22.96
CA SER A 171 -6.63 -17.65 -22.73
C SER A 171 -7.55 -17.76 -23.96
N GLY A 172 -7.05 -18.46 -24.98
CA GLY A 172 -7.80 -18.76 -26.18
C GLY A 172 -9.10 -19.50 -25.90
N ASP A 173 -10.12 -19.15 -26.67
CA ASP A 173 -11.13 -20.08 -27.18
C ASP A 173 -10.53 -20.84 -28.37
#